data_AF-G2PHR4-F1
#
_entry.id   AF-G2PHR4-F1
#
_cell.length_a   1.000
_cell.length_b   1.000
_cell.length_c   1.000
_cell.angle_alpha   90.00
_cell.angle_beta   90.00
_cell.angle_gamma   90.00
#
_symmetry.space_group_name_H-M   'P 1'
#
loop_
_entity.id
_entity.type
_entity.pdbx_description
1 polymer ?
#
loop_
_entity_poly.entity_id
_entity_poly.type
_entity_poly.pdbx_seq_one_letter_code
_entity_poly.pdbx_strand_id
1 'polypeptide(L)'
;MTDDRTYVLQRAKAAEARTRPVTAELTVKDGAAVLRLLDRDGNVGADRYRITLPGSVDYLSGPTLTLAGEFIAAAGFRLDGGWNDPTEWDTPDGQKARTAIDVTPEYLAYVGRKFGPMPSLGERPEGMSAHHNGWGSWQLCYQNRRFFDLKWAPRLTGPEWTLCSLMNGNGATEHQDPQEAMAAAVDRVAASDARRDARGQQ
;
A
#
# COMPACT_ATOMS: atom_id res chain seq x y z
N MET A 1 30.27 3.93 -5.32
CA MET A 1 29.11 4.54 -4.62
C MET A 1 27.81 3.73 -4.79
N THR A 2 27.79 2.68 -5.63
CA THR A 2 26.64 1.80 -5.90
C THR A 2 26.44 0.69 -4.84
N ASP A 3 27.49 0.33 -4.09
CA ASP A 3 27.46 -0.75 -3.08
C ASP A 3 26.59 -0.42 -1.87
N ASP A 4 26.52 0.84 -1.45
CA ASP A 4 25.84 1.24 -0.22
C ASP A 4 24.31 1.11 -0.33
N ARG A 5 23.74 1.49 -1.48
CA ARG A 5 22.29 1.39 -1.69
C ARG A 5 21.81 -0.06 -1.82
N THR A 6 22.57 -0.89 -2.54
CA THR A 6 22.27 -2.32 -2.67
C THR A 6 22.32 -2.99 -1.30
N TYR A 7 23.32 -2.67 -0.50
CA TYR A 7 23.45 -3.17 0.87
C TYR A 7 22.30 -2.73 1.76
N VAL A 8 21.92 -1.44 1.74
CA VAL A 8 20.78 -0.92 2.51
C VAL A 8 19.47 -1.60 2.12
N LEU A 9 19.21 -1.80 0.81
CA LEU A 9 18.01 -2.49 0.34
C LEU A 9 17.97 -3.96 0.74
N GLN A 10 19.10 -4.67 0.65
CA GLN A 10 19.22 -6.06 1.11
C GLN A 10 18.97 -6.17 2.61
N ARG A 11 19.57 -5.27 3.41
CA ARG A 11 19.35 -5.22 4.86
C ARG A 11 17.89 -4.93 5.21
N ALA A 12 17.26 -4.00 4.50
CA ALA A 12 15.84 -3.69 4.70
C ALA A 12 14.92 -4.86 4.31
N LYS A 13 15.24 -5.59 3.22
CA LYS A 13 14.52 -6.81 2.82
C LYS A 13 14.67 -7.92 3.86
N ALA A 14 15.87 -8.12 4.41
CA ALA A 14 16.11 -9.09 5.47
C ALA A 14 15.37 -8.72 6.76
N ALA A 15 15.35 -7.43 7.11
CA ALA A 15 14.58 -6.93 8.25
C ALA A 15 13.08 -7.18 8.07
N GLU A 16 12.53 -6.89 6.88
CA GLU A 16 11.13 -7.20 6.56
C GLU A 16 10.83 -8.68 6.73
N ALA A 17 11.64 -9.57 6.17
CA ALA A 17 11.41 -11.02 6.29
C ALA A 17 11.45 -11.52 7.74
N ARG A 18 12.24 -10.88 8.61
CA ARG A 18 12.33 -11.23 10.04
C ARG A 18 11.10 -10.75 10.83
N THR A 19 10.66 -9.51 10.58
CA THR A 19 9.54 -8.89 11.31
C THR A 19 8.18 -9.14 10.63
N ARG A 20 8.16 -10.00 9.62
CA ARG A 20 6.94 -10.34 8.90
C ARG A 20 6.00 -11.11 9.82
N PRO A 21 4.71 -10.73 9.86
CA PRO A 21 3.73 -11.47 10.63
C PRO A 21 3.60 -12.94 10.20
N VAL A 22 3.48 -13.82 11.21
CA VAL A 22 3.24 -15.26 11.07
C VAL A 22 2.09 -15.75 11.95
N THR A 23 1.58 -14.90 12.84
CA THR A 23 0.46 -15.22 13.71
C THR A 23 -0.50 -14.04 13.77
N ALA A 24 -1.80 -14.31 13.69
CA ALA A 24 -2.83 -13.36 14.03
C ALA A 24 -3.36 -13.65 15.43
N GLU A 25 -3.54 -12.60 16.22
CA GLU A 25 -4.07 -12.63 17.57
C GLU A 25 -5.26 -11.68 17.64
N LEU A 26 -6.42 -12.17 18.05
CA LEU A 26 -7.61 -11.37 18.28
C LEU A 26 -7.89 -11.34 19.77
N THR A 27 -8.03 -10.14 20.32
CA THR A 27 -8.37 -9.92 21.73
C THR A 27 -9.67 -9.12 21.82
N VAL A 28 -10.60 -9.56 22.67
CA VAL A 28 -11.81 -8.82 23.00
C VAL A 28 -11.76 -8.42 24.47
N LYS A 29 -11.75 -7.12 24.75
CA LYS A 29 -11.73 -6.57 26.11
C LYS A 29 -12.53 -5.27 26.15
N ASP A 30 -13.34 -5.09 27.20
CA ASP A 30 -14.09 -3.86 27.48
C ASP A 30 -14.92 -3.37 26.27
N GLY A 31 -15.57 -4.30 25.56
CA GLY A 31 -16.39 -4.00 24.38
C GLY A 31 -15.61 -3.75 23.08
N ALA A 32 -14.28 -3.84 23.10
CA ALA A 32 -13.45 -3.61 21.92
C ALA A 32 -12.74 -4.89 21.46
N ALA A 33 -12.75 -5.13 20.14
CA ALA A 33 -11.97 -6.18 19.51
C ALA A 33 -10.73 -5.60 18.83
N VAL A 34 -9.54 -6.13 19.17
CA VAL A 34 -8.26 -5.71 18.62
C VAL A 34 -7.55 -6.91 17.99
N LEU A 35 -7.33 -6.82 16.69
CA LEU A 35 -6.52 -7.74 15.90
C LEU A 35 -5.06 -7.26 15.89
N ARG A 36 -4.14 -8.17 16.19
CA ARG A 36 -2.69 -7.97 16.12
C ARG A 36 -2.07 -8.99 15.18
N LEU A 37 -1.28 -8.54 14.23
CA LEU A 37 -0.45 -9.42 13.39
C LEU A 37 0.96 -9.43 13.98
N LEU A 38 1.36 -10.59 14.48
CA LEU A 38 2.57 -10.81 15.27
C LEU A 38 3.64 -11.47 14.40
N ASP A 39 4.88 -11.00 14.55
CA ASP A 39 6.06 -11.69 14.02
C ASP A 39 6.38 -12.97 14.81
N ARG A 40 7.46 -13.66 14.43
CA ARG A 40 7.89 -14.92 15.04
C ARG A 40 8.25 -14.79 16.52
N ASP A 41 8.58 -13.58 16.95
CA ASP A 41 8.96 -13.26 18.33
C ASP A 41 7.74 -12.76 19.15
N GLY A 42 6.54 -12.74 18.53
CA GLY A 42 5.31 -12.30 19.17
C GLY A 42 5.12 -10.77 19.19
N ASN A 43 5.90 -10.03 18.41
CA ASN A 43 5.86 -8.57 18.39
C ASN A 43 5.00 -8.03 17.24
N VAL A 44 4.38 -6.86 17.47
CA VAL A 44 3.74 -6.09 16.41
C VAL A 44 4.79 -5.17 15.78
N GLY A 45 5.30 -5.55 14.62
CA GLY A 45 6.40 -4.84 13.95
C GLY A 45 6.03 -3.49 13.32
N ALA A 46 4.73 -3.14 13.23
CA ALA A 46 4.26 -1.86 12.70
C ALA A 46 2.83 -1.55 13.16
N ASP A 47 2.51 -0.26 13.34
CA ASP A 47 1.18 0.20 13.79
C ASP A 47 0.03 -0.30 12.91
N ARG A 48 0.26 -0.42 11.59
CA ARG A 48 -0.72 -0.97 10.63
C ARG A 48 -1.13 -2.42 10.91
N TYR A 49 -0.36 -3.14 11.73
CA TYR A 49 -0.65 -4.51 12.15
C TYR A 49 -1.33 -4.59 13.51
N ARG A 50 -1.75 -3.45 14.07
CA ARG A 50 -2.65 -3.34 15.21
C ARG A 50 -3.94 -2.69 14.73
N ILE A 51 -5.00 -3.48 14.63
CA ILE A 51 -6.26 -3.09 14.01
C ILE A 51 -7.35 -3.20 15.06
N THR A 52 -7.99 -2.07 15.38
CA THR A 52 -9.24 -2.10 16.16
C THR A 52 -10.37 -2.42 15.19
N LEU A 53 -11.07 -3.53 15.41
CA LEU A 53 -12.22 -3.89 14.60
C LEU A 53 -13.38 -2.92 14.89
N PRO A 54 -14.16 -2.53 13.86
CA PRO A 54 -15.29 -1.63 14.05
C PRO A 54 -16.41 -2.29 14.87
N GLY A 55 -17.07 -1.48 15.71
CA GLY A 55 -18.22 -1.89 16.50
C GLY A 55 -17.89 -2.32 17.94
N SER A 56 -18.94 -2.50 18.75
CA SER A 56 -18.83 -3.06 20.10
C SER A 56 -18.92 -4.57 20.04
N VAL A 57 -18.01 -5.26 20.71
CA VAL A 57 -17.92 -6.73 20.73
C VAL A 57 -17.78 -7.19 22.17
N ASP A 58 -18.75 -7.99 22.63
CA ASP A 58 -18.78 -8.46 24.01
C ASP A 58 -17.95 -9.74 24.21
N TYR A 59 -17.80 -10.56 23.18
CA TYR A 59 -17.07 -11.83 23.21
C TYR A 59 -16.61 -12.27 21.81
N LEU A 60 -15.68 -13.23 21.76
CA LEU A 60 -15.24 -13.84 20.52
C LEU A 60 -16.34 -14.69 19.92
N SER A 61 -16.82 -14.29 18.75
CA SER A 61 -17.92 -14.92 18.03
C SER A 61 -17.56 -15.16 16.57
N GLY A 62 -18.27 -16.07 15.90
CA GLY A 62 -18.10 -16.32 14.47
C GLY A 62 -18.02 -15.05 13.61
N PRO A 63 -18.95 -14.09 13.74
CA PRO A 63 -18.88 -12.81 13.01
C PRO A 63 -17.61 -12.00 13.27
N THR A 64 -17.14 -11.96 14.53
CA THR A 64 -15.91 -11.23 14.89
C THR A 64 -14.68 -11.90 14.28
N LEU A 65 -14.64 -13.24 14.30
CA LEU A 65 -13.56 -14.04 13.70
C LEU A 65 -13.55 -13.91 12.16
N THR A 66 -14.73 -13.86 11.53
CA THR A 66 -14.87 -13.60 10.09
C THR A 66 -14.35 -12.22 9.73
N LEU A 67 -14.77 -11.18 10.46
CA LEU A 67 -14.30 -9.81 10.24
C LEU A 67 -12.79 -9.70 10.42
N ALA A 68 -12.22 -10.33 11.45
CA ALA A 68 -10.77 -10.40 11.61
C ALA A 68 -10.08 -11.05 10.39
N GLY A 69 -10.66 -12.10 9.83
CA GLY A 69 -10.22 -12.74 8.58
C GLY A 69 -10.17 -11.78 7.40
N GLU A 70 -11.17 -10.90 7.25
CA GLU A 70 -11.21 -9.89 6.19
C GLU A 70 -10.05 -8.89 6.32
N PHE A 71 -9.75 -8.42 7.54
CA PHE A 71 -8.63 -7.53 7.79
C PHE A 71 -7.26 -8.22 7.61
N ILE A 72 -7.15 -9.50 7.96
CA ILE A 72 -5.95 -10.33 7.67
C ILE A 72 -5.74 -10.41 6.15
N ALA A 73 -6.79 -10.70 5.39
CA ALA A 73 -6.75 -10.75 3.93
C ALA A 73 -6.37 -9.41 3.31
N ALA A 74 -6.99 -8.32 3.77
CA ALA A 74 -6.67 -6.96 3.32
C ALA A 74 -5.22 -6.54 3.63
N ALA A 75 -4.60 -7.13 4.66
CA ALA A 75 -3.19 -6.92 5.00
C ALA A 75 -2.22 -7.79 4.18
N GLY A 76 -2.73 -8.70 3.33
CA GLY A 76 -1.94 -9.54 2.43
C GLY A 76 -1.56 -10.89 3.04
N PHE A 77 -2.37 -11.37 4.00
CA PHE A 77 -2.16 -12.65 4.65
C PHE A 77 -3.38 -13.55 4.47
N ARG A 78 -3.17 -14.85 4.59
CA ARG A 78 -4.23 -15.86 4.63
C ARG A 78 -4.15 -16.61 5.95
N LEU A 79 -5.28 -17.10 6.42
CA LEU A 79 -5.32 -18.04 7.54
C LEU A 79 -4.64 -19.34 7.12
N ASP A 80 -3.76 -19.86 7.98
CA ASP A 80 -3.09 -21.16 7.82
C ASP A 80 -3.58 -22.12 8.91
N GLY A 81 -4.90 -22.27 9.00
CA GLY A 81 -5.59 -23.06 10.01
C GLY A 81 -6.86 -22.40 10.54
N GLY A 82 -7.48 -23.03 11.52
CA GLY A 82 -8.58 -22.45 12.28
C GLY A 82 -8.08 -21.47 13.35
N TRP A 83 -9.01 -20.76 13.97
CA TRP A 83 -8.73 -20.09 15.24
C TRP A 83 -8.62 -21.15 16.34
N ASN A 84 -7.55 -21.09 17.12
CA ASN A 84 -7.44 -21.91 18.32
C ASN A 84 -8.54 -21.47 19.31
N ASP A 85 -9.28 -22.46 19.82
CA ASP A 85 -10.53 -22.29 20.56
C ASP A 85 -10.32 -21.40 21.81
N PRO A 86 -11.19 -20.38 22.04
CA PRO A 86 -11.05 -19.43 23.14
C PRO A 86 -11.39 -20.00 24.53
N THR A 87 -11.58 -21.31 24.66
CA THR A 87 -12.08 -21.95 25.89
C THR A 87 -11.05 -22.07 27.01
N GLU A 88 -9.80 -21.70 26.78
CA GLU A 88 -8.74 -21.90 27.78
C GLU A 88 -8.46 -20.65 28.65
N TRP A 89 -8.99 -19.45 28.34
CA TRP A 89 -8.52 -18.22 29.01
C TRP A 89 -9.58 -17.11 29.09
N ASP A 90 -10.51 -17.22 30.06
CA ASP A 90 -11.16 -16.04 30.64
C ASP A 90 -10.14 -15.37 31.57
N THR A 91 -9.24 -14.58 30.98
CA THR A 91 -8.18 -13.88 31.73
C THR A 91 -8.62 -12.46 32.08
N PRO A 92 -8.00 -11.80 33.08
CA PRO A 92 -8.23 -10.37 33.34
C PRO A 92 -8.00 -9.44 32.12
N ASP A 93 -7.38 -9.97 31.06
CA ASP A 93 -7.09 -9.29 29.81
C ASP A 93 -8.13 -9.51 28.70
N GLY A 94 -9.22 -10.23 29.00
CA GLY A 94 -10.31 -10.51 28.07
C GLY A 94 -10.16 -11.82 27.31
N GLN A 95 -11.06 -12.06 26.35
CA GLN A 95 -11.05 -13.26 25.53
C GLN A 95 -10.03 -13.15 24.40
N LYS A 96 -9.37 -14.27 24.11
CA LYS A 96 -8.26 -14.30 23.16
C LYS A 96 -8.34 -15.52 22.25
N ALA A 97 -8.13 -15.29 20.95
CA ALA A 97 -7.92 -16.34 19.97
C ALA A 97 -6.66 -16.06 19.16
N ARG A 98 -6.01 -17.14 18.71
CA ARG A 98 -4.82 -17.09 17.87
C ARG A 98 -4.96 -18.03 16.68
N THR A 99 -4.33 -17.67 15.59
CA THR A 99 -4.27 -18.52 14.39
C THR A 99 -2.97 -18.25 13.65
N ALA A 100 -2.40 -19.30 13.04
CA ALA A 100 -1.27 -19.13 12.14
C ALA A 100 -1.73 -18.39 10.88
N ILE A 101 -0.86 -17.54 10.35
CA ILE A 101 -1.11 -16.84 9.08
C ILE A 101 0.08 -16.98 8.16
N ASP A 102 -0.22 -17.00 6.87
CA ASP A 102 0.75 -17.10 5.81
C ASP A 102 0.65 -15.90 4.88
N VAL A 103 1.74 -15.55 4.21
CA VAL A 103 1.71 -14.51 3.17
C VAL A 103 0.97 -14.97 1.93
N THR A 104 0.26 -14.05 1.29
CA THR A 104 -0.30 -14.30 -0.04
C THR A 104 0.72 -14.01 -1.15
N PRO A 105 0.51 -14.55 -2.36
CA PRO A 105 1.31 -14.18 -3.53
C PRO A 105 1.34 -12.66 -3.80
N GLU A 106 0.23 -11.96 -3.56
CA GLU A 106 0.11 -10.51 -3.75
C GLU A 106 1.02 -9.76 -2.78
N TYR A 107 1.11 -10.21 -1.52
CA TYR A 107 2.05 -9.65 -0.54
C TYR A 107 3.51 -9.86 -0.97
N LEU A 108 3.85 -11.06 -1.44
CA LEU A 108 5.19 -11.34 -1.94
C LEU A 108 5.54 -10.47 -3.15
N ALA A 109 4.58 -10.24 -4.05
CA ALA A 109 4.75 -9.35 -5.18
C ALA A 109 4.95 -7.89 -4.72
N TYR A 110 4.18 -7.42 -3.74
CA TYR A 110 4.36 -6.11 -3.11
C TYR A 110 5.76 -5.95 -2.49
N VAL A 111 6.24 -6.93 -1.72
CA VAL A 111 7.59 -6.94 -1.15
C VAL A 111 8.65 -6.94 -2.26
N GLY A 112 8.44 -7.73 -3.31
CA GLY A 112 9.29 -7.78 -4.49
C GLY A 112 9.44 -6.41 -5.16
N ARG A 113 8.34 -5.67 -5.33
CA ARG A 113 8.35 -4.29 -5.85
C ARG A 113 9.02 -3.32 -4.88
N LYS A 114 8.70 -3.39 -3.60
CA LYS A 114 9.21 -2.47 -2.56
C LYS A 114 10.73 -2.46 -2.44
N PHE A 115 11.36 -3.62 -2.55
CA PHE A 115 12.82 -3.76 -2.46
C PHE A 115 13.48 -4.07 -3.81
N GLY A 116 12.70 -4.01 -4.89
CA GLY A 116 13.12 -4.30 -6.24
C GLY A 116 13.73 -3.09 -6.95
N PRO A 117 14.09 -3.26 -8.24
CA PRO A 117 14.47 -2.13 -9.07
C PRO A 117 13.28 -1.18 -9.23
N MET A 118 13.60 0.10 -9.41
CA MET A 118 12.59 1.10 -9.73
C MET A 118 11.94 0.76 -11.09
N PRO A 119 10.61 0.90 -11.22
CA PRO A 119 9.95 0.60 -12.48
C PRO A 119 10.37 1.57 -13.58
N SER A 120 10.38 1.07 -14.82
CA SER A 120 10.59 1.89 -16.02
C SER A 120 9.30 2.62 -16.39
N LEU A 121 9.42 3.84 -16.92
CA LEU A 121 8.28 4.56 -17.51
C LEU A 121 7.83 4.01 -18.87
N GLY A 122 8.64 3.16 -19.50
CA GLY A 122 8.38 2.68 -20.85
C GLY A 122 8.58 3.75 -21.93
N GLU A 123 7.88 3.60 -23.06
CA GLU A 123 7.88 4.58 -24.14
C GLU A 123 7.10 5.84 -23.73
N ARG A 124 7.66 7.01 -24.04
CA ARG A 124 7.07 8.30 -23.68
C ARG A 124 6.27 8.82 -24.87
N PRO A 125 5.11 9.47 -24.64
CA PRO A 125 4.42 10.20 -25.69
C PRO A 125 5.35 11.20 -26.40
N GLU A 126 5.13 11.42 -27.70
CA GLU A 126 5.89 12.38 -28.48
C GLU A 126 5.85 13.78 -27.85
N GLY A 127 7.00 14.45 -27.74
CA GLY A 127 7.09 15.77 -27.11
C GLY A 127 7.05 15.75 -25.57
N MET A 128 7.05 14.58 -24.94
CA MET A 128 7.20 14.43 -23.49
C MET A 128 8.64 14.11 -23.10
N SER A 129 9.16 14.87 -22.13
CA SER A 129 10.40 14.56 -21.41
C SER A 129 10.07 14.22 -19.96
N ALA A 130 10.91 13.38 -19.35
CA ALA A 130 10.75 12.92 -17.97
C ALA A 130 12.10 12.98 -17.27
N HIS A 131 12.13 13.67 -16.12
CA HIS A 131 13.33 13.87 -15.32
C HIS A 131 13.10 13.29 -13.93
N HIS A 132 13.95 12.36 -13.53
CA HIS A 132 13.86 11.75 -12.20
C HIS A 132 14.19 12.78 -11.11
N ASN A 133 13.32 12.93 -10.11
CA ASN A 133 13.47 13.92 -9.03
C ASN A 133 13.45 13.31 -7.61
N GLY A 134 13.41 11.98 -7.50
CA GLY A 134 13.41 11.25 -6.24
C GLY A 134 13.08 9.79 -6.47
N TRP A 135 13.29 8.90 -5.49
CA TRP A 135 12.98 7.48 -5.70
C TRP A 135 11.49 7.28 -5.99
N GLY A 136 11.19 6.68 -7.16
CA GLY A 136 9.82 6.52 -7.62
C GLY A 136 9.14 7.84 -7.97
N SER A 137 9.88 8.88 -8.36
CA SER A 137 9.29 10.18 -8.70
C SER A 137 9.96 10.80 -9.91
N TRP A 138 9.13 11.35 -10.80
CA TRP A 138 9.54 11.98 -12.06
C TRP A 138 8.78 13.27 -12.26
N GLN A 139 9.51 14.31 -12.69
CA GLN A 139 8.92 15.50 -13.26
C GLN A 139 8.73 15.27 -14.77
N LEU A 140 7.49 15.33 -15.23
CA LEU A 140 7.14 15.27 -16.65
C LEU A 140 7.06 16.69 -17.20
N CYS A 141 7.63 16.92 -18.38
CA CYS A 141 7.47 18.15 -19.14
C CYS A 141 6.93 17.84 -20.53
N TYR A 142 5.79 18.44 -20.87
CA TYR A 142 5.12 18.26 -22.16
C TYR A 142 4.97 19.60 -22.88
N GLN A 143 5.25 19.61 -24.19
CA GLN A 143 5.11 20.77 -25.09
C GLN A 143 5.62 22.10 -24.50
N ASN A 144 6.87 22.09 -24.01
CA ASN A 144 7.64 23.26 -23.57
C ASN A 144 6.89 24.21 -22.60
N ARG A 145 6.60 23.72 -21.36
CA ARG A 145 6.30 24.45 -20.09
C ARG A 145 5.07 23.93 -19.32
N ARG A 146 4.43 22.83 -19.75
CA ARG A 146 3.44 22.14 -18.91
C ARG A 146 4.14 21.06 -18.11
N PHE A 147 4.04 21.15 -16.80
CA PHE A 147 4.77 20.27 -15.90
C PHE A 147 3.84 19.49 -14.97
N PHE A 148 4.18 18.23 -14.74
CA PHE A 148 3.46 17.31 -13.85
C PHE A 148 4.45 16.53 -12.99
N ASP A 149 4.02 16.09 -11.81
CA ASP A 149 4.76 15.13 -11.02
C ASP A 149 4.10 13.76 -11.15
N LEU A 150 4.87 12.78 -11.61
CA LEU A 150 4.49 11.38 -11.63
C LEU A 150 5.18 10.68 -10.47
N LYS A 151 4.41 10.03 -9.60
CA LYS A 151 4.91 9.29 -8.45
C LYS A 151 4.52 7.83 -8.57
N TRP A 152 5.42 6.96 -8.16
CA TRP A 152 5.22 5.53 -7.99
C TRP A 152 5.48 5.15 -6.55
N ALA A 153 4.57 4.37 -5.98
CA ALA A 153 4.78 3.71 -4.71
C ALA A 153 4.24 2.29 -4.80
N PRO A 154 4.99 1.27 -4.32
CA PRO A 154 4.51 -0.09 -4.29
C PRO A 154 3.26 -0.15 -3.41
N ARG A 155 2.19 -0.76 -3.92
CA ARG A 155 0.97 -1.00 -3.14
C ARG A 155 0.67 -2.49 -3.06
N LEU A 156 0.03 -2.88 -1.96
CA LEU A 156 -0.50 -4.22 -1.81
C LEU A 156 -1.73 -4.41 -2.72
N THR A 157 -2.60 -3.41 -2.74
CA THR A 157 -3.79 -3.34 -3.57
C THR A 157 -3.94 -1.95 -4.19
N GLY A 158 -4.58 -1.90 -5.35
CA GLY A 158 -4.87 -0.65 -6.05
C GLY A 158 -3.71 -0.10 -6.89
N PRO A 159 -3.95 1.06 -7.52
CA PRO A 159 -3.01 1.69 -8.45
C PRO A 159 -1.72 2.14 -7.77
N GLU A 160 -0.59 1.94 -8.44
CA GLU A 160 0.74 2.27 -7.92
C GLU A 160 1.26 3.62 -8.40
N TRP A 161 0.67 4.16 -9.46
CA TRP A 161 1.09 5.41 -10.09
C TRP A 161 0.13 6.53 -9.73
N THR A 162 0.67 7.72 -9.48
CA THR A 162 -0.12 8.92 -9.18
C THR A 162 0.41 10.09 -9.98
N LEU A 163 -0.45 10.71 -10.78
CA LEU A 163 -0.15 11.90 -11.57
C LEU A 163 -0.68 13.15 -10.85
N CYS A 164 0.21 13.99 -10.37
CA CYS A 164 -0.08 15.25 -9.71
C CYS A 164 0.15 16.44 -10.66
N SER A 165 -0.71 17.46 -10.59
CA SER A 165 -0.40 18.76 -11.18
C SER A 165 0.62 19.48 -10.29
N LEU A 166 1.61 20.17 -10.88
CA LEU A 166 2.66 20.84 -10.10
C LEU A 166 2.17 22.07 -9.33
N MET A 167 1.01 22.64 -9.68
CA MET A 167 0.66 23.97 -9.18
C MET A 167 -0.30 24.00 -8.00
N ASN A 168 -1.08 22.95 -7.74
CA ASN A 168 -1.87 22.80 -6.51
C ASN A 168 -2.19 21.31 -6.39
N GLY A 169 -2.05 20.68 -5.22
CA GLY A 169 -2.34 19.24 -5.02
C GLY A 169 -3.77 18.78 -5.37
N ASN A 170 -4.63 19.68 -5.85
CA ASN A 170 -5.92 19.36 -6.46
C ASN A 170 -5.72 18.69 -7.83
N GLY A 171 -6.35 17.52 -8.03
CA GLY A 171 -6.35 16.81 -9.30
C GLY A 171 -5.30 15.71 -9.43
N ALA A 172 -4.83 15.13 -8.32
CA ALA A 172 -4.11 13.85 -8.38
C ALA A 172 -5.03 12.76 -8.97
N THR A 173 -4.56 12.00 -9.96
CA THR A 173 -5.24 10.79 -10.42
C THR A 173 -4.33 9.59 -10.27
N GLU A 174 -4.91 8.47 -9.87
CA GLU A 174 -4.20 7.21 -9.70
C GLU A 174 -4.34 6.35 -10.97
N HIS A 175 -3.29 5.62 -11.33
CA HIS A 175 -3.19 4.83 -12.57
C HIS A 175 -2.53 3.49 -12.32
N GLN A 176 -2.85 2.48 -13.14
CA GLN A 176 -2.28 1.14 -12.99
C GLN A 176 -0.86 1.06 -13.52
N ASP A 177 -0.55 1.85 -14.55
CA ASP A 177 0.75 1.85 -15.22
C ASP A 177 1.22 3.27 -15.58
N PRO A 178 2.52 3.47 -15.83
CA PRO A 178 3.04 4.81 -16.11
C PRO A 178 2.60 5.36 -17.47
N GLN A 179 2.27 4.51 -18.45
CA GLN A 179 1.83 4.94 -19.77
C GLN A 179 0.43 5.56 -19.71
N GLU A 180 -0.49 4.95 -18.96
CA GLU A 180 -1.81 5.51 -18.66
C GLU A 180 -1.67 6.87 -17.98
N ALA A 181 -0.78 6.98 -16.99
CA ALA A 181 -0.52 8.23 -16.30
C ALA A 181 0.06 9.32 -17.23
N MET A 182 1.00 8.96 -18.11
CA MET A 182 1.56 9.89 -19.09
C MET A 182 0.54 10.32 -20.14
N ALA A 183 -0.31 9.39 -20.63
CA ALA A 183 -1.40 9.71 -21.54
C ALA A 183 -2.39 10.69 -20.90
N ALA A 184 -2.76 10.47 -19.63
CA ALA A 184 -3.62 11.39 -18.89
C ALA A 184 -3.00 12.79 -18.75
N ALA A 185 -1.67 12.92 -18.69
CA ALA A 185 -1.00 14.22 -18.71
C ALA A 185 -1.18 14.94 -20.06
N VAL A 186 -1.07 14.21 -21.18
CA VAL A 186 -1.32 14.73 -22.52
C VAL A 186 -2.77 15.21 -22.66
N ASP A 187 -3.73 14.39 -22.24
CA ASP A 187 -5.16 14.73 -22.31
C ASP A 187 -5.50 15.98 -21.49
N ARG A 188 -4.88 16.14 -20.31
CA ARG A 188 -5.04 17.34 -19.48
C ARG A 188 -4.54 18.60 -20.19
N VAL A 189 -3.45 18.50 -20.95
CA VAL A 189 -2.93 19.63 -21.73
C VAL A 189 -3.87 19.96 -22.89
N ALA A 190 -4.27 18.96 -23.66
CA ALA A 190 -5.23 19.15 -24.77
C ALA A 190 -6.55 19.79 -24.28
N ALA A 191 -7.10 19.30 -23.17
CA ALA A 191 -8.31 19.87 -22.57
C ALA A 191 -8.08 21.30 -22.03
N SER A 192 -6.90 21.60 -21.48
CA SER A 192 -6.56 22.95 -21.04
C SER A 192 -6.46 23.93 -22.21
N ASP A 193 -5.86 23.51 -23.32
CA ASP A 193 -5.64 24.38 -24.48
C ASP A 193 -6.96 24.62 -25.21
N ALA A 194 -7.79 23.59 -25.40
CA ALA A 194 -9.15 23.75 -25.95
C ALA A 194 -10.01 24.74 -25.13
N ARG A 195 -9.92 24.71 -23.79
CA ARG A 195 -10.60 25.67 -22.92
C ARG A 195 -10.05 27.09 -23.05
N ARG A 196 -8.75 27.25 -23.26
CA ARG A 196 -8.12 28.55 -23.46
C ARG A 196 -8.57 29.15 -24.80
N ASP A 197 -8.56 28.35 -25.85
CA ASP A 197 -8.94 28.77 -27.20
C ASP A 197 -10.41 29.19 -27.25
N ALA A 198 -11.30 28.44 -26.57
CA ALA A 198 -12.71 28.81 -26.43
C ALA A 198 -12.95 30.14 -25.69
N ARG A 199 -12.07 30.51 -24.73
CA ARG A 199 -12.14 31.80 -24.01
C ARG A 199 -11.57 32.96 -24.81
N GLY A 200 -10.58 32.70 -25.66
CA GLY A 200 -9.99 33.73 -26.52
C GLY A 200 -10.84 34.13 -27.72
N GLN A 201 -11.94 33.41 -27.98
CA GLN A 201 -12.91 33.68 -29.05
C GLN A 201 -14.17 34.43 -28.56
N GLN A 202 -14.24 34.80 -27.27
CA GLN A 202 -15.28 35.64 -26.68
C GLN A 202 -14.75 37.06 -26.45
#